data_AF-A0A1H3UWL0-F1
#
_entry.id   AF-A0A1H3UWL0-F1
#
_cell.length_a   1.000
_cell.length_b   1.000
_cell.length_c   1.000
_cell.angle_alpha   90.00
_cell.angle_beta   90.00
_cell.angle_gamma   90.00
#
_symmetry.space_group_name_H-M   'P 1'
#
loop_
_entity.id
_entity.type
_entity.pdbx_description
1 polymer ?
#
loop_
_entity_poly.entity_id
_entity_poly.type
_entity_poly.pdbx_seq_one_letter_code
_entity_poly.pdbx_strand_id
1 'polypeptide(L)'
;MTMRSEVSVSVQSTSFSGFTNPVDPTPAELRAWAYQPDTVPLQSMPPDWDLLVSGDHLVTTLFELAMDRSCPARRFALHCLYIYAADGIRTKFRAHPKRRLRKLVQQAETLGDDQMRTWAHNSRVLLAKPELFDYRDWCEGGLVRSGRRLS
;
A
#
# COMPACT_ATOMS: atom_id res chain seq x y z
N MET A 1 22.56 -48.09 11.94
CA MET A 1 21.81 -47.50 10.80
C MET A 1 20.47 -47.06 11.37
N THR A 2 20.39 -45.81 11.84
CA THR A 2 19.25 -45.30 12.62
C THR A 2 18.59 -44.21 11.79
N MET A 3 17.39 -44.48 11.28
CA MET A 3 16.61 -43.52 10.49
C MET A 3 16.17 -42.35 11.37
N ARG A 4 16.45 -41.14 10.89
CA ARG A 4 15.88 -39.88 11.38
C ARG A 4 14.41 -39.82 10.96
N SER A 5 13.50 -39.59 11.90
CA SER A 5 12.15 -39.13 11.59
C SER A 5 12.19 -37.62 11.44
N GLU A 6 12.12 -37.14 10.20
CA GLU A 6 11.79 -35.75 9.90
C GLU A 6 10.29 -35.55 10.11
N VAL A 7 9.93 -34.71 11.09
CA VAL A 7 8.57 -34.23 11.25
C VAL A 7 8.34 -33.17 10.18
N SER A 8 7.64 -33.52 9.12
CA SER A 8 7.13 -32.56 8.13
C SER A 8 6.05 -31.70 8.80
N VAL A 9 6.41 -30.49 9.19
CA VAL A 9 5.43 -29.47 9.56
C VAL A 9 4.73 -29.04 8.28
N SER A 10 3.54 -29.59 8.04
CA SER A 10 2.61 -29.09 7.03
C SER A 10 2.17 -27.70 7.47
N VAL A 11 2.74 -26.67 6.84
CA VAL A 11 2.21 -25.31 6.92
C VAL A 11 0.87 -25.38 6.21
N GLN A 12 -0.22 -25.49 6.96
CA GLN A 12 -1.56 -25.33 6.41
C GLN A 12 -1.61 -23.94 5.77
N SER A 13 -1.49 -23.89 4.45
CA SER A 13 -1.74 -22.71 3.66
C SER A 13 -3.23 -22.41 3.77
N THR A 14 -3.62 -21.63 4.78
CA THR A 14 -4.95 -21.07 4.87
C THR A 14 -5.11 -20.13 3.69
N SER A 15 -5.75 -20.62 2.63
CA SER A 15 -6.10 -19.81 1.48
C SER A 15 -6.99 -18.65 1.94
N PHE A 16 -6.70 -17.42 1.50
CA PHE A 16 -7.54 -16.26 1.83
C PHE A 16 -8.94 -16.46 1.23
N SER A 17 -9.95 -16.61 2.10
CA SER A 17 -11.33 -16.93 1.70
C SER A 17 -12.22 -15.71 1.46
N GLY A 18 -11.72 -14.50 1.72
CA GLY A 18 -12.46 -13.25 1.57
C GLY A 18 -12.38 -12.32 2.77
N PHE A 19 -12.84 -11.09 2.56
CA PHE A 19 -12.96 -10.08 3.61
C PHE A 19 -14.27 -10.26 4.37
N THR A 20 -14.22 -10.16 5.70
CA THR A 20 -15.43 -10.12 6.55
C THR A 20 -16.25 -8.87 6.24
N ASN A 21 -15.57 -7.74 6.06
CA ASN A 21 -16.15 -6.50 5.59
C ASN A 21 -15.21 -5.84 4.56
N PRO A 22 -15.49 -5.92 3.25
CA PRO A 22 -14.57 -5.42 2.23
C PRO A 22 -14.43 -3.89 2.25
N VAL A 23 -15.38 -3.13 2.83
CA VAL A 23 -15.27 -1.66 2.93
C VAL A 23 -14.43 -1.19 4.13
N ASP A 24 -14.13 -2.09 5.08
CA ASP A 24 -13.35 -1.82 6.29
C ASP A 24 -12.56 -3.09 6.67
N PRO A 25 -11.60 -3.52 5.82
CA PRO A 25 -10.87 -4.75 6.06
C PRO A 25 -9.89 -4.57 7.21
N THR A 26 -9.66 -5.63 7.98
CA THR A 26 -8.62 -5.60 9.00
C THR A 26 -7.22 -5.60 8.37
N PRO A 27 -6.18 -5.11 9.09
CA PRO A 27 -4.78 -5.27 8.69
C PRO A 27 -4.38 -6.72 8.35
N ALA A 28 -4.95 -7.70 9.05
CA ALA A 28 -4.66 -9.11 8.82
C ALA A 28 -5.29 -9.61 7.52
N GLU A 29 -6.55 -9.27 7.26
CA GLU A 29 -7.23 -9.62 6.01
C GLU A 29 -6.56 -8.95 4.80
N LEU A 30 -6.23 -7.66 4.90
CA LEU A 30 -5.54 -6.95 3.82
C LEU A 30 -4.18 -7.59 3.51
N ARG A 31 -3.43 -7.99 4.55
CA ARG A 31 -2.16 -8.71 4.36
C ARG A 31 -2.38 -10.07 3.72
N ALA A 32 -3.34 -10.85 4.19
CA ALA A 32 -3.64 -12.17 3.62
C ALA A 32 -4.03 -12.09 2.14
N TRP A 33 -4.92 -11.13 1.79
CA TRP A 33 -5.29 -10.86 0.41
C TRP A 33 -4.09 -10.40 -0.43
N ALA A 34 -3.23 -9.54 0.09
CA ALA A 34 -2.11 -8.99 -0.67
C ALA A 34 -1.09 -10.04 -1.16
N TYR A 35 -1.00 -11.17 -0.46
CA TYR A 35 -0.18 -12.33 -0.85
C TYR A 35 -0.94 -13.37 -1.69
N GLN A 36 -2.25 -13.23 -1.83
CA GLN A 36 -3.11 -14.11 -2.63
C GLN A 36 -4.17 -13.27 -3.39
N PRO A 37 -3.77 -12.24 -4.16
CA PRO A 37 -4.74 -11.27 -4.70
C PRO A 37 -5.68 -11.87 -5.74
N ASP A 38 -5.31 -13.01 -6.33
CA ASP A 38 -6.13 -13.70 -7.33
C ASP A 38 -7.28 -14.51 -6.69
N THR A 39 -7.26 -14.79 -5.38
CA THR A 39 -8.37 -15.54 -4.74
C THR A 39 -9.62 -14.69 -4.64
N VAL A 40 -9.46 -13.36 -4.53
CA VAL A 40 -10.56 -12.40 -4.58
C VAL A 40 -10.13 -11.25 -5.50
N PRO A 41 -10.55 -11.26 -6.78
CA PRO A 41 -10.08 -10.30 -7.76
C PRO A 41 -10.54 -8.89 -7.42
N LEU A 42 -9.73 -7.88 -7.79
CA LEU A 42 -10.07 -6.47 -7.55
C LEU A 42 -11.44 -6.06 -8.14
N GLN A 43 -11.86 -6.69 -9.24
CA GLN A 43 -13.15 -6.40 -9.89
C GLN A 43 -14.36 -6.84 -9.07
N SER A 44 -14.18 -7.73 -8.09
CA SER A 44 -15.24 -8.11 -7.15
C SER A 44 -15.24 -7.25 -5.88
N MET A 45 -14.31 -6.30 -5.74
CA MET A 45 -14.31 -5.34 -4.63
C MET A 45 -15.36 -4.25 -4.86
N PRO A 46 -15.79 -3.56 -3.79
CA PRO A 46 -16.62 -2.37 -3.91
C PRO A 46 -16.01 -1.34 -4.88
N PRO A 47 -16.82 -0.49 -5.52
CA PRO A 47 -16.30 0.66 -6.28
C PRO A 47 -15.34 1.49 -5.42
N ASP A 48 -14.27 1.99 -6.04
CA ASP A 48 -13.26 2.84 -5.39
C ASP A 48 -12.64 2.20 -4.13
N TRP A 49 -12.45 0.88 -4.17
CA TRP A 49 -11.90 0.14 -3.03
C TRP A 49 -10.52 0.62 -2.58
N ASP A 50 -9.69 1.07 -3.52
CA ASP A 50 -8.42 1.73 -3.25
C ASP A 50 -8.60 3.00 -2.38
N LEU A 51 -9.64 3.80 -2.61
CA LEU A 51 -9.96 4.93 -1.74
C LEU A 51 -10.38 4.47 -0.34
N LEU A 52 -11.21 3.43 -0.24
CA LEU A 52 -11.71 2.90 1.04
C LEU A 52 -10.56 2.39 1.93
N VAL A 53 -9.58 1.68 1.35
CA VAL A 53 -8.48 1.10 2.13
C VAL A 53 -7.31 2.04 2.36
N SER A 54 -7.26 3.20 1.69
CA SER A 54 -6.19 4.21 1.82
C SER A 54 -6.29 5.08 3.09
N GLY A 55 -6.80 4.53 4.19
CA GLY A 55 -7.03 5.24 5.44
C GLY A 55 -5.95 5.03 6.50
N ASP A 56 -6.00 5.84 7.57
CA ASP A 56 -5.04 5.82 8.67
C ASP A 56 -4.96 4.48 9.42
N HIS A 57 -6.03 3.69 9.42
CA HIS A 57 -6.05 2.39 10.10
C HIS A 57 -5.23 1.32 9.34
N LEU A 58 -5.10 1.45 8.01
CA LEU A 58 -4.38 0.49 7.15
C LEU A 58 -3.06 1.01 6.60
N VAL A 59 -2.79 2.32 6.67
CA VAL A 59 -1.60 2.91 6.02
C VAL A 59 -0.27 2.25 6.44
N THR A 60 -0.17 1.77 7.68
CA THR A 60 1.04 1.05 8.12
C THR A 60 1.17 -0.30 7.41
N THR A 61 0.08 -1.05 7.31
CA THR A 61 0.03 -2.32 6.55
C THR A 61 0.32 -2.09 5.07
N LEU A 62 -0.32 -1.09 4.46
CA LEU A 62 -0.06 -0.72 3.05
C LEU A 62 1.41 -0.35 2.83
N PHE A 63 2.02 0.36 3.77
CA PHE A 63 3.44 0.70 3.71
C PHE A 63 4.34 -0.54 3.77
N GLU A 64 4.09 -1.46 4.69
CA GLU A 64 4.81 -2.74 4.78
C GLU A 64 4.69 -3.55 3.48
N LEU A 65 3.48 -3.65 2.93
CA LEU A 65 3.22 -4.35 1.67
C LEU A 65 3.91 -3.69 0.47
N ALA A 66 4.00 -2.36 0.44
CA ALA A 66 4.69 -1.63 -0.62
C ALA A 66 6.23 -1.73 -0.51
N MET A 67 6.75 -1.89 0.71
CA MET A 67 8.18 -2.08 0.99
C MET A 67 8.67 -3.49 0.63
N ASP A 68 7.81 -4.50 0.74
CA ASP A 68 8.17 -5.87 0.39
C ASP A 68 8.13 -6.11 -1.12
N ARG A 69 9.28 -6.45 -1.70
CA ARG A 69 9.43 -6.79 -3.12
C ARG A 69 8.78 -8.11 -3.51
N SER A 70 8.53 -9.00 -2.56
CA SER A 70 7.90 -10.30 -2.81
C SER A 70 6.38 -10.25 -2.83
N CYS A 71 5.78 -9.17 -2.32
CA CYS A 71 4.35 -8.98 -2.24
C CYS A 71 3.70 -8.89 -3.65
N PRO A 72 2.82 -9.84 -4.03
CA PRO A 72 2.10 -9.80 -5.30
C PRO A 72 1.26 -8.53 -5.49
N ALA A 73 0.55 -8.09 -4.45
CA ALA A 73 -0.26 -6.86 -4.50
C ALA A 73 0.54 -5.57 -4.23
N ARG A 74 1.88 -5.61 -4.26
CA ARG A 74 2.75 -4.47 -3.94
C ARG A 74 2.40 -3.20 -4.72
N ARG A 75 2.10 -3.34 -6.01
CA ARG A 75 1.72 -2.20 -6.87
C ARG A 75 0.43 -1.54 -6.40
N PHE A 76 -0.55 -2.33 -5.96
CA PHE A 76 -1.80 -1.82 -5.39
C PHE A 76 -1.56 -1.12 -4.06
N ALA A 77 -0.72 -1.71 -3.18
CA ALA A 77 -0.35 -1.08 -1.92
C ALA A 77 0.33 0.29 -2.14
N LEU A 78 1.27 0.37 -3.10
CA LEU A 78 1.92 1.62 -3.46
C LEU A 78 0.95 2.66 -4.02
N HIS A 79 -0.05 2.24 -4.79
CA HIS A 79 -1.14 3.09 -5.28
C HIS A 79 -1.94 3.71 -4.13
N CYS A 80 -2.31 2.91 -3.15
CA CYS A 80 -3.00 3.40 -1.95
C CYS A 80 -2.14 4.41 -1.16
N LEU A 81 -0.81 4.25 -1.12
CA LEU A 81 0.08 5.23 -0.50
C LEU A 81 0.11 6.58 -1.23
N TYR A 82 -0.08 6.60 -2.56
CA TYR A 82 -0.23 7.86 -3.31
C TYR A 82 -1.55 8.55 -2.95
N ILE A 83 -2.65 7.80 -2.87
CA ILE A 83 -3.96 8.32 -2.42
C ILE A 83 -3.85 8.91 -1.02
N TYR A 84 -3.29 8.16 -0.05
CA TYR A 84 -3.11 8.62 1.32
C TYR A 84 -2.30 9.93 1.40
N ALA A 85 -1.19 10.01 0.65
CA ALA A 85 -0.37 11.22 0.62
C ALA A 85 -1.13 12.41 0.02
N ALA A 86 -1.81 12.21 -1.11
CA ALA A 86 -2.60 13.23 -1.78
C ALA A 86 -3.74 13.75 -0.89
N ASP A 87 -4.53 12.87 -0.29
CA ASP A 87 -5.66 13.25 0.55
C ASP A 87 -5.19 14.02 1.79
N GLY A 88 -4.14 13.53 2.45
CA GLY A 88 -3.50 14.24 3.56
C GLY A 88 -3.04 15.65 3.16
N ILE A 89 -2.39 15.82 2.01
CA ILE A 89 -1.86 17.12 1.58
C ILE A 89 -2.99 18.08 1.14
N ARG A 90 -3.92 17.63 0.28
CA ARG A 90 -5.03 18.45 -0.22
C ARG A 90 -5.95 18.95 0.88
N THR A 91 -6.18 18.13 1.89
CA THR A 91 -7.04 18.50 3.03
C THR A 91 -6.30 19.32 4.08
N LYS A 92 -5.05 19.74 3.84
CA LYS A 92 -4.17 20.40 4.81
C LYS A 92 -4.05 19.58 6.11
N PHE A 93 -3.97 18.26 5.96
CA PHE A 93 -3.84 17.27 7.04
C PHE A 93 -5.04 17.19 7.98
N ARG A 94 -6.24 17.50 7.48
CA ARG A 94 -7.50 17.21 8.19
C ARG A 94 -7.88 15.74 8.09
N ALA A 95 -7.60 15.09 6.96
CA ALA A 95 -7.89 13.66 6.78
C ALA A 95 -6.88 12.76 7.52
N HIS A 96 -5.59 13.12 7.45
CA HIS A 96 -4.50 12.31 7.97
C HIS A 96 -3.44 13.15 8.70
N PRO A 97 -2.81 12.65 9.78
CA PRO A 97 -1.78 13.38 10.50
C PRO A 97 -0.51 13.61 9.67
N LYS A 98 -0.11 14.87 9.50
CA LYS A 98 1.15 15.26 8.82
C LYS A 98 2.38 14.50 9.33
N ARG A 99 2.47 14.30 10.66
CA ARG A 99 3.59 13.59 11.29
C ARG A 99 3.71 12.15 10.80
N ARG A 100 2.59 11.49 10.54
CA ARG A 100 2.56 10.09 10.07
C ARG A 100 3.09 10.00 8.64
N LEU A 101 2.58 10.82 7.72
CA LEU A 101 3.11 10.89 6.36
C LEU A 101 4.63 11.15 6.35
N ARG A 102 5.11 12.13 7.13
CA ARG A 102 6.55 12.45 7.21
C ARG A 102 7.40 11.25 7.65
N LYS A 103 6.93 10.45 8.61
CA LYS A 103 7.64 9.26 9.09
C LYS A 103 7.74 8.21 7.97
N LEU A 104 6.65 7.94 7.27
CA LEU A 104 6.62 6.97 6.17
C LEU A 104 7.53 7.41 5.02
N VAL A 105 7.48 8.69 4.64
CA VAL A 105 8.36 9.28 3.62
C VAL A 105 9.83 9.09 4.00
N GLN A 106 10.22 9.47 5.22
CA GLN A 106 11.60 9.32 5.69
C GLN A 106 12.07 7.85 5.67
N GLN A 107 11.19 6.94 6.09
CA GLN A 107 11.49 5.51 6.08
C GLN A 107 11.68 4.97 4.66
N ALA A 108 10.83 5.38 3.71
CA ALA A 108 10.94 5.00 2.30
C ALA A 108 12.18 5.59 1.63
N GLU A 109 12.60 6.81 1.98
CA GLU A 109 13.86 7.39 1.50
C GLU A 109 15.07 6.56 1.95
N THR A 110 15.06 6.10 3.21
CA THR A 110 16.20 5.45 3.85
C THR A 110 16.29 3.97 3.50
N LEU A 111 15.16 3.26 3.56
CA LEU A 111 15.11 1.79 3.48
C LEU A 111 14.44 1.30 2.20
N GLY A 112 13.71 2.16 1.50
CA GLY A 112 12.92 1.80 0.34
C GLY A 112 13.80 1.51 -0.88
N ASP A 113 13.26 0.72 -1.80
CA ASP A 113 13.83 0.54 -3.14
C ASP A 113 13.50 1.73 -4.05
N ASP A 114 13.82 1.64 -5.34
CA ASP A 114 13.64 2.74 -6.28
C ASP A 114 12.19 3.23 -6.37
N GLN A 115 11.20 2.33 -6.30
CA GLN A 115 9.79 2.71 -6.37
C GLN A 115 9.36 3.42 -5.09
N MET A 116 9.79 2.93 -3.93
CA MET A 116 9.50 3.58 -2.64
C MET A 116 10.22 4.92 -2.51
N ARG A 117 11.47 5.04 -2.98
CA ARG A 117 12.20 6.31 -3.03
C ARG A 117 11.55 7.32 -3.98
N THR A 118 11.00 6.86 -5.11
CA THR A 118 10.23 7.72 -6.02
C THR A 118 8.93 8.20 -5.38
N TRP A 119 8.18 7.32 -4.71
CA TRP A 119 6.99 7.73 -3.95
C TRP A 119 7.31 8.75 -2.86
N ALA A 120 8.40 8.53 -2.11
CA ALA A 120 8.83 9.45 -1.07
C ALA A 120 9.20 10.82 -1.63
N HIS A 121 9.96 10.85 -2.74
CA HIS A 121 10.29 12.06 -3.47
C HIS A 121 9.04 12.81 -3.93
N ASN A 122 8.12 12.12 -4.60
CA ASN A 122 6.87 12.71 -5.12
C ASN A 122 6.02 13.29 -3.98
N SER A 123 5.90 12.55 -2.87
CA SER A 123 5.19 13.00 -1.67
C SER A 123 5.80 14.28 -1.07
N ARG A 124 7.13 14.43 -1.10
CA ARG A 124 7.80 15.66 -0.66
C ARG A 124 7.59 16.83 -1.61
N VAL A 125 7.66 16.56 -2.91
CA VAL A 125 7.40 17.58 -3.94
C VAL A 125 5.97 18.11 -3.78
N LEU A 126 4.97 17.24 -3.65
CA LEU A 126 3.59 17.68 -3.45
C LEU A 126 3.39 18.40 -2.11
N LEU A 127 4.08 17.96 -1.05
CA LEU A 127 4.03 18.66 0.23
C LEU A 127 4.55 20.10 0.14
N ALA A 128 5.57 20.34 -0.69
CA ALA A 128 6.16 21.65 -0.91
C ALA A 128 5.37 22.49 -1.93
N LYS A 129 4.78 21.84 -2.93
CA LYS A 129 4.05 22.43 -4.06
C LYS A 129 2.69 21.74 -4.24
N PRO A 130 1.69 21.98 -3.37
CA PRO A 130 0.39 21.31 -3.46
C PRO A 130 -0.36 21.54 -4.78
N GLU A 131 -0.03 22.62 -5.50
CA GLU A 131 -0.55 22.96 -6.83
C GLU A 131 -0.15 21.96 -7.92
N LEU A 132 0.86 21.11 -7.68
CA LEU A 132 1.24 20.01 -8.59
C LEU A 132 0.33 18.78 -8.46
N PHE A 133 -0.73 18.86 -7.66
CA PHE A 133 -1.72 17.80 -7.57
C PHE A 133 -2.43 17.61 -8.91
N ASP A 134 -2.39 16.38 -9.43
CA ASP A 134 -3.19 15.93 -10.56
C ASP A 134 -3.94 14.65 -10.16
N TYR A 135 -5.26 14.65 -10.37
CA TYR A 135 -6.10 13.55 -9.89
C TYR A 135 -5.76 12.22 -10.57
N ARG A 136 -5.46 12.25 -11.87
CA ARG A 136 -5.15 11.04 -12.65
C ARG A 136 -3.81 10.43 -12.22
N ASP A 137 -2.84 11.27 -11.91
CA ASP A 137 -1.53 10.87 -11.45
C ASP A 137 -1.54 10.27 -10.05
N TRP A 138 -2.25 10.92 -9.12
CA TRP A 138 -2.22 10.60 -7.70
C TRP A 138 -3.29 9.59 -7.29
N CYS A 139 -4.51 9.74 -7.79
CA CYS A 139 -5.67 8.95 -7.37
C CYS A 139 -6.04 7.84 -8.36
N GLU A 140 -5.80 8.03 -9.66
CA GLU A 140 -6.06 6.97 -10.66
C GLU A 140 -4.82 6.14 -11.01
N GLY A 141 -3.69 6.41 -10.33
CA GLY A 141 -2.48 5.57 -10.36
C GLY A 141 -1.46 5.92 -11.43
N GLY A 142 -1.59 7.06 -12.12
CA GLY A 142 -0.64 7.49 -13.15
C GLY A 142 0.83 7.49 -12.69
N LEU A 143 1.12 7.90 -11.45
CA LEU A 143 2.48 7.89 -10.90
C LEU A 143 3.01 6.48 -10.63
N VAL A 144 2.15 5.58 -10.14
CA VAL A 144 2.52 4.17 -9.96
C VAL A 144 2.81 3.49 -11.29
N ARG A 145 2.01 3.76 -12.33
CA ARG A 145 2.21 3.12 -13.66
C ARG A 145 3.47 3.63 -14.35
N SER A 146 3.71 4.93 -14.29
CA SER A 146 4.83 5.57 -14.99
C SER A 146 6.15 5.49 -14.22
N GLY A 147 6.12 5.37 -12.89
CA GLY A 147 7.32 5.35 -12.05
C GLY A 147 8.14 6.64 -12.09
N ARG A 148 7.55 7.75 -12.57
CA ARG A 148 8.26 9.01 -12.76
C ARG A 148 8.38 9.82 -11.48
N ARG A 149 9.41 10.68 -11.44
CA ARG A 149 9.59 11.68 -10.40
C ARG A 149 9.02 13.02 -10.83
N LEU A 150 8.39 13.73 -9.89
CA LEU A 150 7.93 15.11 -10.05
C LEU A 150 9.09 16.10 -9.84
N SER A 151 8.99 17.30 -10.42
CA SER A 151 9.99 18.37 -10.36
C SER A 151 9.37 19.69 -9.90
#